data_AF-A0A4U1EDJ1-F1
#
_entry.id   AF-A0A4U1EDJ1-F1
#
_cell.length_a   1.000
_cell.length_b   1.000
_cell.length_c   1.000
_cell.angle_alpha   90.00
_cell.angle_beta   90.00
_cell.angle_gamma   90.00
#
_symmetry.space_group_name_H-M   'P 1'
#
loop_
_entity.id
_entity.type
_entity.pdbx_description
1 polymer ?
#
loop_
_entity_poly.entity_id
_entity_poly.type
_entity_poly.pdbx_seq_one_letter_code
_entity_poly.pdbx_strand_id
1 'polypeptide(L)'
;SLLEMKELRRASKRQTKFEVLREQLVSFIDSLVREYLLLPETQPLHEVLYFSAAHTLRQHLNAAPRIALHTALNNPYYYLKNEALRSEEGCIPNVAPDICIAYKLHLECSRLINLVDWSE
;
A
#
# COMPACT_ATOMS: atom_id res chain seq x y z
N SER A 1 34.85 1.88 -10.88
CA SER A 1 33.94 2.82 -11.59
C SER A 1 34.59 4.20 -11.71
N LEU A 2 34.26 5.01 -12.72
CA LEU A 2 34.79 6.39 -12.90
C LEU A 2 34.58 7.28 -11.66
N LEU A 3 33.57 6.96 -10.84
CA LEU A 3 33.27 7.64 -9.57
C LEU A 3 34.39 7.45 -8.54
N GLU A 4 34.86 6.21 -8.35
CA GLU A 4 35.94 5.88 -7.38
C GLU A 4 37.26 6.54 -7.76
N MET A 5 37.57 6.64 -9.07
CA MET A 5 38.76 7.33 -9.57
C MET A 5 38.70 8.85 -9.37
N LYS A 6 37.50 9.44 -9.33
CA LYS A 6 37.28 10.86 -9.02
C LYS A 6 37.41 11.14 -7.52
N GLU A 7 36.88 10.24 -6.69
CA GLU A 7 37.00 10.28 -5.22
C GLU A 7 38.48 10.18 -4.79
N LEU A 8 39.26 9.25 -5.37
CA LEU A 8 40.69 9.10 -5.10
C LEU A 8 41.53 10.33 -5.49
N ARG A 9 41.18 10.99 -6.60
CA ARG A 9 41.84 12.26 -7.02
C ARG A 9 41.48 13.44 -6.12
N ARG A 10 40.26 13.48 -5.56
CA ARG A 10 39.87 14.47 -4.54
C ARG A 10 40.61 14.25 -3.22
N ALA A 11 40.76 13.00 -2.80
CA ALA A 11 41.50 12.63 -1.59
C ALA A 11 43.01 12.96 -1.66
N SER A 12 43.60 12.92 -2.87
CA SER A 12 45.02 13.24 -3.10
C SER A 12 45.33 14.75 -3.09
N LYS A 13 44.33 15.62 -3.23
CA LYS A 13 44.50 17.08 -3.22
C LYS A 13 44.56 17.57 -1.78
N ARG A 14 45.59 18.36 -1.42
CA ARG A 14 45.62 19.06 -0.12
C ARG A 14 44.34 19.89 0.02
N GLN A 15 43.51 19.52 0.99
CA GLN A 15 42.26 20.23 1.24
C GLN A 15 42.55 21.68 1.59
N THR A 16 41.80 22.58 0.98
CA THR A 16 41.83 24.00 1.35
C THR A 16 41.20 24.18 2.74
N LYS A 17 41.58 25.24 3.47
CA LYS A 17 40.95 25.56 4.77
C LYS A 17 39.42 25.65 4.67
N PHE A 18 38.92 26.11 3.53
CA PHE A 18 37.49 26.16 3.23
C PHE A 18 36.86 24.77 3.11
N GLU A 19 37.51 23.82 2.43
CA GLU A 19 37.01 22.45 2.29
C GLU A 19 36.95 21.72 3.64
N VAL A 20 37.94 21.94 4.51
CA VAL A 20 37.93 21.40 5.89
C VAL A 20 36.77 21.98 6.70
N LEU A 21 36.58 23.30 6.65
CA LEU A 21 35.47 23.96 7.36
C LEU A 21 34.10 23.51 6.82
N ARG A 22 33.98 23.31 5.50
CA ARG A 22 32.77 22.77 4.88
C ARG A 22 32.48 21.37 5.39
N GLU A 23 33.49 20.50 5.44
CA GLU A 23 33.32 19.13 5.94
C GLU A 23 32.90 19.12 7.42
N GLN A 24 33.49 19.99 8.24
CA GLN A 24 33.10 20.17 9.64
C GLN A 24 31.65 20.64 9.78
N LEU A 25 31.22 21.57 8.95
CA LEU A 25 29.84 22.07 8.97
C LEU A 25 28.85 21.01 8.51
N VAL A 26 29.19 20.22 7.48
CA VAL A 26 28.37 19.08 7.03
C VAL A 26 28.26 18.03 8.14
N SER A 27 29.37 17.67 8.78
CA SER A 27 29.40 16.73 9.89
C SER A 27 28.57 17.22 11.08
N PHE A 28 28.65 18.51 11.41
CA PHE A 28 27.85 19.13 12.46
C PHE A 28 26.33 19.09 12.17
N ILE A 29 25.93 19.37 10.93
CA ILE A 29 24.52 19.29 10.54
C ILE A 29 24.05 17.83 10.55
N ASP A 30 24.87 16.91 10.04
CA ASP A 30 24.56 15.46 10.04
C ASP A 30 24.38 14.94 11.47
N SER A 31 25.26 15.33 12.41
CA SER A 31 25.11 14.94 13.82
C SER A 31 23.83 15.50 14.44
N LEU A 32 23.48 16.76 14.15
CA LEU A 32 22.29 17.40 14.68
C LEU A 32 21.01 16.74 14.15
N VAL A 33 20.95 16.46 12.85
CA VAL A 33 19.79 15.75 12.25
C VAL A 33 19.62 14.37 12.87
N ARG A 34 20.71 13.61 13.04
CA ARG A 34 20.66 12.26 13.63
C ARG A 34 20.25 12.26 15.09
N GLU A 35 20.64 13.28 15.84
CA GLU A 35 20.34 13.39 17.27
C GLU A 35 18.89 13.78 17.52
N TYR A 36 18.35 14.74 16.76
CA TYR A 36 17.04 15.35 17.06
C TYR A 36 15.89 14.89 16.16
N LEU A 37 16.15 14.49 14.92
CA LEU A 37 15.10 14.03 13.99
C LEU A 37 14.94 12.51 14.04
N LEU A 38 14.60 12.00 15.23
CA LEU A 38 14.25 10.61 15.43
C LEU A 38 12.81 10.34 14.99
N LEU A 39 12.52 9.09 14.61
CA LEU A 39 11.16 8.68 14.30
C LEU A 39 10.28 8.83 15.56
N PRO A 40 9.12 9.48 15.49
CA PRO A 40 8.22 9.64 16.63
C PRO A 40 7.78 8.28 17.21
N GLU A 41 7.70 7.24 16.38
CA GLU A 41 7.37 5.85 16.79
C GLU A 41 8.40 5.22 17.74
N THR A 42 9.62 5.76 17.80
CA THR A 42 10.67 5.26 18.70
C THR A 42 10.55 5.83 20.12
N GLN A 43 9.67 6.80 20.33
CA GLN A 43 9.47 7.44 21.63
C GLN A 43 8.33 6.78 22.42
N PRO A 44 8.48 6.58 23.73
CA PRO A 44 7.41 5.99 24.54
C PRO A 44 6.18 6.89 24.53
N LEU A 45 4.98 6.28 24.52
CA LEU A 45 3.68 6.97 24.58
C LEU A 45 3.41 7.96 23.42
N HIS A 46 4.10 7.84 22.28
CA HIS A 46 3.86 8.71 21.11
C HIS A 46 2.41 8.64 20.58
N GLU A 47 1.73 7.51 20.75
CA GLU A 47 0.35 7.25 20.29
C GLU A 47 -0.69 8.17 20.95
N VAL A 48 -0.40 8.73 22.12
CA VAL A 48 -1.30 9.66 22.81
C VAL A 48 -1.38 11.01 22.07
N LEU A 49 -0.29 11.41 21.41
CA LEU A 49 -0.18 12.68 20.69
C LEU A 49 -0.39 12.51 19.18
N TYR A 50 -0.14 11.32 18.63
CA TYR A 50 -0.21 11.04 17.20
C TYR A 50 -1.33 10.07 16.85
N PHE A 51 -2.12 10.42 15.84
CA PHE A 51 -3.15 9.55 15.29
C PHE A 51 -2.65 8.80 14.05
N SER A 52 -2.69 7.46 14.08
CA SER A 52 -2.28 6.60 12.97
C SER A 52 -3.42 5.66 12.57
N ALA A 53 -4.33 6.12 11.71
CA ALA A 53 -5.34 5.27 11.08
C ALA A 53 -5.63 5.73 9.64
N ALA A 54 -4.57 5.82 8.82
CA ALA A 54 -4.67 6.31 7.45
C ALA A 54 -5.65 5.51 6.59
N HIS A 55 -5.71 4.17 6.77
CA HIS A 55 -6.62 3.31 6.02
C HIS A 55 -8.09 3.61 6.33
N THR A 56 -8.44 3.67 7.62
CA THR A 56 -9.80 3.97 8.10
C THR A 56 -10.24 5.36 7.63
N LEU A 57 -9.38 6.37 7.79
CA LEU A 57 -9.66 7.71 7.27
C LEU A 57 -9.87 7.71 5.76
N ARG A 58 -9.02 6.99 5.01
CA ARG A 58 -9.16 6.90 3.56
C ARG A 58 -10.46 6.22 3.16
N GLN A 59 -10.87 5.16 3.83
CA GLN A 59 -12.13 4.46 3.53
C GLN A 59 -13.36 5.35 3.78
N HIS A 60 -13.34 6.16 4.84
CA HIS A 60 -14.46 7.05 5.17
C HIS A 60 -14.49 8.33 4.33
N LEU A 61 -13.34 8.91 4.00
CA LEU A 61 -13.26 10.17 3.24
C LEU A 61 -13.29 9.92 1.73
N ASN A 62 -12.61 8.88 1.25
CA ASN A 62 -12.50 8.52 -0.16
C ASN A 62 -13.13 7.14 -0.40
N ALA A 63 -14.42 7.04 -0.12
CA ALA A 63 -15.17 5.81 -0.30
C ALA A 63 -15.18 5.38 -1.77
N ALA A 64 -14.96 4.07 -2.00
CA ALA A 64 -14.99 3.46 -3.33
C ALA A 64 -16.12 2.41 -3.40
N PRO A 65 -17.40 2.84 -3.49
CA PRO A 65 -18.55 1.93 -3.38
C PRO A 65 -18.58 0.87 -4.49
N ARG A 66 -18.15 1.21 -5.71
CA ARG A 66 -18.08 0.25 -6.82
C ARG A 66 -17.10 -0.89 -6.54
N ILE A 67 -15.95 -0.58 -5.92
CA ILE A 67 -14.96 -1.59 -5.54
C ILE A 67 -15.53 -2.48 -4.44
N ALA A 68 -16.18 -1.88 -3.43
CA ALA A 68 -16.82 -2.65 -2.37
C ALA A 68 -17.90 -3.62 -2.89
N LEU A 69 -18.78 -3.16 -3.79
CA LEU A 69 -19.78 -4.01 -4.44
C LEU A 69 -19.13 -5.12 -5.28
N HIS A 70 -18.14 -4.77 -6.09
CA HIS A 70 -17.42 -5.75 -6.91
C HIS A 70 -16.74 -6.82 -6.04
N THR A 71 -16.09 -6.44 -4.94
CA THR A 71 -15.45 -7.37 -4.01
C THR A 71 -16.48 -8.24 -3.30
N ALA A 72 -17.60 -7.67 -2.85
CA ALA A 72 -18.66 -8.41 -2.16
C ALA A 72 -19.33 -9.45 -3.06
N LEU A 73 -19.62 -9.09 -4.33
CA LEU A 73 -20.28 -9.99 -5.28
C LEU A 73 -19.34 -11.06 -5.83
N ASN A 74 -18.05 -10.75 -6.01
CA ASN A 74 -17.07 -11.75 -6.46
C ASN A 74 -16.64 -12.71 -5.35
N ASN A 75 -16.47 -12.19 -4.13
CA ASN A 75 -15.95 -12.96 -3.01
C ASN A 75 -16.70 -12.62 -1.71
N PRO A 76 -17.87 -13.26 -1.48
CA PRO A 76 -18.69 -13.00 -0.30
C PRO A 76 -18.04 -13.47 1.02
N TYR A 77 -17.00 -14.31 0.96
CA TYR A 77 -16.27 -14.78 2.14
C TYR A 77 -15.68 -13.63 2.97
N TYR A 78 -15.21 -12.54 2.33
CA TYR A 78 -14.65 -11.39 3.05
C TYR A 78 -15.61 -10.75 4.05
N TYR A 79 -16.92 -10.86 3.81
CA TYR A 79 -17.95 -10.27 4.67
C TYR A 79 -18.65 -11.33 5.54
N LEU A 80 -18.96 -12.50 4.98
CA LEU A 80 -19.70 -13.56 5.67
C LEU A 80 -18.81 -14.51 6.50
N LYS A 81 -17.50 -14.56 6.22
CA LYS A 81 -16.49 -15.37 6.94
C LYS A 81 -16.89 -16.85 7.11
N ASN A 82 -17.56 -17.41 6.12
CA ASN A 82 -17.95 -18.82 6.09
C ASN A 82 -17.01 -19.61 5.19
N GLU A 83 -16.31 -20.62 5.72
CA GLU A 83 -15.36 -21.46 4.96
C GLU A 83 -15.99 -22.14 3.74
N ALA A 84 -17.30 -22.42 3.75
CA ALA A 84 -17.99 -23.00 2.59
C ALA A 84 -18.01 -22.06 1.35
N LEU A 85 -17.77 -20.76 1.56
CA LEU A 85 -17.69 -19.74 0.51
C LEU A 85 -16.25 -19.50 0.04
N ARG A 86 -15.26 -20.16 0.65
CA ARG A 86 -13.87 -20.05 0.28
C ARG A 86 -13.62 -20.84 -0.99
N SER A 87 -13.71 -20.16 -2.12
CA SER A 87 -13.51 -20.72 -3.45
C SER A 87 -12.26 -20.15 -4.10
N GLU A 88 -11.58 -20.97 -4.90
CA GLU A 88 -10.51 -20.51 -5.79
C GLU A 88 -11.03 -19.56 -6.87
N GLU A 89 -10.14 -18.73 -7.43
CA GLU A 89 -10.48 -17.73 -8.44
C GLU A 89 -11.13 -18.39 -9.66
N GLY A 90 -12.30 -17.89 -10.06
CA GLY A 90 -13.05 -18.39 -11.22
C GLY A 90 -14.08 -19.49 -10.92
N CYS A 91 -14.11 -20.06 -9.71
CA CYS A 91 -15.15 -21.03 -9.35
C CYS A 91 -16.36 -20.34 -8.66
N ILE A 92 -17.55 -20.85 -8.96
CA ILE A 92 -18.82 -20.46 -8.31
C ILE A 92 -19.15 -21.56 -7.29
N PRO A 93 -18.98 -21.32 -5.98
CA PRO A 93 -19.35 -22.34 -4.99
C PRO A 93 -20.87 -22.46 -4.94
N ASN A 94 -21.38 -23.70 -4.90
CA ASN A 94 -22.82 -23.99 -4.84
C ASN A 94 -23.51 -23.47 -3.56
N VAL A 95 -22.74 -22.96 -2.60
CA VAL A 95 -23.20 -22.38 -1.32
C VAL A 95 -23.22 -20.85 -1.38
N ALA A 96 -22.80 -20.24 -2.50
CA ALA A 96 -22.81 -18.80 -2.67
C ALA A 96 -24.25 -18.22 -2.64
N PRO A 97 -24.43 -16.99 -2.16
CA PRO A 97 -25.70 -16.28 -2.30
C PRO A 97 -26.07 -16.10 -3.78
N ASP A 98 -27.35 -16.24 -4.12
CA ASP A 98 -27.87 -16.19 -5.50
C ASP A 98 -27.39 -14.96 -6.29
N ILE A 99 -27.34 -13.80 -5.64
CA ILE A 99 -26.88 -12.55 -6.26
C ILE A 99 -25.40 -12.62 -6.69
N CYS A 100 -24.56 -13.36 -5.96
CA CYS A 100 -23.15 -13.55 -6.31
C CYS A 100 -23.01 -14.52 -7.49
N ILE A 101 -23.86 -15.54 -7.56
CA ILE A 101 -23.91 -16.51 -8.67
C ILE A 101 -24.31 -15.79 -9.96
N ALA A 102 -25.45 -15.09 -9.92
CA ALA A 102 -25.94 -14.26 -11.01
C ALA A 102 -24.87 -13.25 -11.49
N TYR A 103 -24.20 -12.59 -10.54
CA TYR A 103 -23.12 -11.67 -10.86
C TYR A 103 -21.90 -12.36 -11.50
N LYS A 104 -21.49 -13.55 -11.08
CA LYS A 104 -20.38 -14.22 -11.76
C LYS A 104 -20.74 -14.64 -13.18
N LEU A 105 -21.94 -15.19 -13.38
CA LEU A 105 -22.44 -15.56 -14.70
C LEU A 105 -22.57 -14.34 -15.65
N HIS A 106 -22.97 -13.17 -15.13
CA HIS A 106 -23.04 -11.95 -15.96
C HIS A 106 -21.67 -11.49 -16.45
N LEU A 107 -20.59 -11.73 -15.70
CA LEU A 107 -19.23 -11.36 -16.09
C LEU A 107 -18.67 -12.26 -17.20
N GLU A 108 -19.16 -13.50 -17.28
CA GLU A 108 -18.79 -14.47 -18.33
C GLU A 108 -19.53 -14.18 -19.66
N CYS A 109 -20.66 -13.47 -19.58
CA CYS A 109 -21.45 -13.09 -20.73
C CYS A 109 -20.84 -11.89 -21.49
N SER A 110 -21.22 -11.75 -22.76
CA SER A 110 -20.88 -10.57 -23.56
C SER A 110 -21.73 -9.34 -23.17
N ARG A 111 -21.60 -8.24 -23.91
CA ARG A 111 -22.32 -6.97 -23.67
C ARG A 111 -23.85 -7.12 -23.56
N LEU A 112 -24.44 -8.12 -24.23
CA LEU A 112 -25.87 -8.41 -24.19
C LEU A 112 -26.09 -9.80 -23.60
N ILE A 113 -27.08 -9.91 -22.71
CA ILE A 113 -27.45 -11.14 -22.00
C ILE A 113 -28.90 -11.49 -22.37
N ASN A 114 -29.13 -12.72 -22.84
CA ASN A 114 -30.48 -13.26 -23.00
C ASN A 114 -30.98 -13.74 -21.63
N LEU A 115 -32.14 -13.25 -21.19
CA LEU A 115 -32.67 -13.59 -19.87
C LEU A 115 -33.15 -15.04 -19.77
N VAL A 116 -33.59 -15.64 -20.88
CA VAL A 116 -34.05 -17.05 -20.89
C VAL A 116 -32.85 -17.96 -20.65
N ASP A 117 -31.82 -17.84 -21.49
CA ASP A 117 -30.58 -18.64 -21.38
C ASP A 117 -29.83 -18.40 -20.06
N TRP A 118 -29.97 -17.21 -19.46
CA TRP A 118 -29.33 -16.88 -18.18
C TRP A 118 -30.10 -17.44 -16.96
N SER A 119 -31.38 -17.80 -17.15
CA SER A 119 -32.21 -18.40 -16.10
C SER A 119 -32.21 -19.93 -16.11
N GLU A 120 -31.72 -20.54 -17.20
CA GLU A 120 -31.54 -22.00 -17.37
C GLU A 120 -30.21 -22.48 -16.77
#